data_AF-A0A9X3XE20-F1
#
_entry.id   AF-A0A9X3XE20-F1
#
_cell.length_a   1.000
_cell.length_b   1.000
_cell.length_c   1.000
_cell.angle_alpha   90.00
_cell.angle_beta   90.00
_cell.angle_gamma   90.00
#
_symmetry.space_group_name_H-M   'P 1'
#
loop_
_entity.id
_entity.type
_entity.pdbx_description
1 polymer ?
#
loop_
_entity_poly.entity_id
_entity_poly.type
_entity_poly.pdbx_seq_one_letter_code
_entity_poly.pdbx_strand_id
1 'polypeptide(L)'
;MNTRAEERHLAGEALRLLGKERLALAIHDPSFPADPDEDIGRGSPYGRASARFFRFARDLGFTAVLLGPQGDLSEGNASPYDGACFSRATVSIALAPLARDPAWGGLLRPETLASLVADRPRSPAGRAHHRYASAAVRRALDEAFAAFQEKRRFGSLPPTLAAFAARLDAWRARNIGWIERDALYERLAMEHSLGHFKDWPALDARLFAPSPGDEAAAAARWSTLRSRYAETIEAHAFRQLLAREEHAALRAHLASLDLALYGDLAVGLGLQDEWSNLSIFLSGYRMGAPPSRTNPEGQPWGYPVLDPALWPGAAGEFLRARMTAMFEAYDGVRIDHPHGLVDPWVYDAAAEDPLVAVQRGARLRSSPDLSDHPRLAAFAIPHPSQIDGSLPRHAEAWVRDLDAAQVGAYGKLLDVLVEAAEVRGHVAKTLFCEVLSTLPGQLEAVLARHGLGRFRVTQKANLDDPRDVYRSENAEPADWIMMGTHDTPSMWELAATWRAEGKLAAQASYLARRLGAPALEAAVLRDPGMLVAAKLADALASNARSAMLFFADLFGLRERYNVPGTISDDNWSLRVPEGWETGYFEARRRGEALDLRQALALALRARASGAAGDLETLAARLSALP
;
A
#
# COMPACT_ATOMS: atom_id res chain seq x y z
N MET A 1 -32.82 -11.52 13.08
CA MET A 1 -31.66 -11.39 12.17
C MET A 1 -30.79 -12.63 12.36
N ASN A 2 -30.11 -13.13 11.33
CA ASN A 2 -29.03 -14.12 11.54
C ASN A 2 -27.97 -13.46 12.45
N THR A 3 -27.30 -14.23 13.33
CA THR A 3 -26.35 -13.71 14.34
C THR A 3 -25.28 -12.80 13.73
N ARG A 4 -24.81 -13.09 12.51
CA ARG A 4 -23.84 -12.24 11.78
C ARG A 4 -24.41 -10.87 11.36
N ALA A 5 -25.69 -10.82 10.97
CA ALA A 5 -26.33 -9.56 10.60
C ALA A 5 -26.56 -8.66 11.83
N GLU A 6 -26.84 -9.27 12.99
CA GLU A 6 -26.90 -8.57 14.26
C GLU A 6 -25.51 -8.07 14.69
N GLU A 7 -24.47 -8.91 14.60
CA GLU A 7 -23.08 -8.52 14.87
C GLU A 7 -22.66 -7.30 14.03
N ARG A 8 -22.89 -7.37 12.71
CA ARG A 8 -22.61 -6.24 11.80
C ARG A 8 -23.36 -4.96 12.19
N HIS A 9 -24.65 -5.09 12.53
CA HIS A 9 -25.47 -3.94 12.91
C HIS A 9 -24.95 -3.28 14.19
N LEU A 10 -24.66 -4.07 15.23
CA LEU A 10 -24.13 -3.56 16.50
C LEU A 10 -22.72 -2.98 16.34
N ALA A 11 -21.87 -3.58 15.51
CA ALA A 11 -20.56 -3.05 15.21
C ALA A 11 -20.63 -1.68 14.51
N GLY A 12 -21.53 -1.54 13.53
CA GLY A 12 -21.77 -0.26 12.86
C GLY A 12 -22.31 0.83 13.79
N GLU A 13 -23.25 0.47 14.68
CA GLU A 13 -23.76 1.40 15.69
C GLU A 13 -22.67 1.83 16.68
N ALA A 14 -21.82 0.89 17.10
CA ALA A 14 -20.70 1.17 18.00
C ALA A 14 -19.69 2.13 17.37
N LEU A 15 -19.29 1.87 16.12
CA LEU A 15 -18.39 2.77 15.37
C LEU A 15 -18.97 4.17 15.25
N ARG A 16 -20.27 4.29 14.92
CA ARG A 16 -20.96 5.59 14.85
C ARG A 16 -20.91 6.34 16.19
N LEU A 17 -21.22 5.66 17.29
CA LEU A 17 -21.19 6.25 18.64
C LEU A 17 -19.77 6.59 19.11
N LEU A 18 -18.76 5.86 18.64
CA LEU A 18 -17.34 6.16 18.84
C LEU A 18 -16.80 7.26 17.92
N GLY A 19 -17.63 7.83 17.04
CA GLY A 19 -17.23 8.86 16.09
C GLY A 19 -16.29 8.35 14.98
N LYS A 20 -16.30 7.05 14.71
CA LYS A 20 -15.49 6.44 13.64
C LYS A 20 -16.26 6.45 12.33
N GLU A 21 -15.71 7.16 11.36
CA GLU A 21 -16.20 7.20 9.98
C GLU A 21 -15.72 5.97 9.18
N ARG A 22 -14.52 5.46 9.51
CA ARG A 22 -13.84 4.41 8.76
C ARG A 22 -13.19 3.39 9.69
N LEU A 23 -13.44 2.11 9.43
CA LEU A 23 -12.65 0.99 9.94
C LEU A 23 -12.19 0.15 8.75
N ALA A 24 -10.91 0.28 8.40
CA ALA A 24 -10.31 -0.36 7.24
C ALA A 24 -9.58 -1.67 7.62
N LEU A 25 -9.80 -2.73 6.84
CA LEU A 25 -8.97 -3.93 6.88
C LEU A 25 -7.87 -3.81 5.81
N ALA A 26 -6.62 -3.71 6.24
CA ALA A 26 -5.46 -3.67 5.35
C ALA A 26 -4.96 -5.09 5.05
N ILE A 27 -4.84 -5.42 3.77
CA ILE A 27 -4.41 -6.73 3.26
C ILE A 27 -3.79 -6.56 1.87
N HIS A 28 -2.71 -7.28 1.58
CA HIS A 28 -2.09 -7.26 0.26
C HIS A 28 -2.55 -8.46 -0.57
N ASP A 29 -2.53 -8.32 -1.90
CA ASP A 29 -2.88 -9.34 -2.88
C ASP A 29 -2.41 -10.78 -2.55
N PRO A 30 -1.11 -11.05 -2.28
CA PRO A 30 -0.66 -12.41 -2.01
C PRO A 30 -1.34 -13.07 -0.82
N SER A 31 -1.80 -12.25 0.13
CA SER A 31 -2.33 -12.72 1.40
C SER A 31 -3.77 -13.20 1.30
N PHE A 32 -4.48 -12.89 0.22
CA PHE A 32 -5.87 -13.33 0.07
C PHE A 32 -5.99 -14.86 0.07
N PRO A 33 -7.10 -15.41 0.59
CA PRO A 33 -7.36 -16.83 0.51
C PRO A 33 -7.62 -17.26 -0.94
N ALA A 34 -7.42 -18.54 -1.23
CA ALA A 34 -7.74 -19.15 -2.51
C ALA A 34 -8.52 -20.45 -2.28
N ASP A 35 -9.45 -20.78 -3.18
CA ASP A 35 -10.10 -22.10 -3.15
C ASP A 35 -9.09 -23.18 -3.60
N PRO A 36 -9.19 -24.43 -3.11
CA PRO A 36 -8.21 -25.48 -3.41
C PRO A 36 -8.00 -25.75 -4.91
N ASP A 37 -9.01 -25.47 -5.73
CA ASP A 37 -9.02 -25.65 -7.17
C ASP A 37 -8.64 -24.38 -7.97
N GLU A 38 -8.25 -23.30 -7.27
CA GLU A 38 -7.75 -22.04 -7.83
C GLU A 38 -6.38 -21.65 -7.26
N ASP A 39 -5.93 -22.28 -6.17
CA ASP A 39 -4.69 -21.91 -5.49
C ASP A 39 -3.47 -22.35 -6.30
N ILE A 40 -2.75 -21.35 -6.83
CA ILE A 40 -1.47 -21.50 -7.54
C ILE A 40 -0.27 -21.00 -6.72
N GLY A 41 -0.41 -20.93 -5.40
CA GLY A 41 0.66 -20.56 -4.47
C GLY A 41 0.60 -19.12 -4.02
N ARG A 42 -0.41 -18.36 -4.45
CA ARG A 42 -0.55 -16.94 -4.12
C ARG A 42 -2.03 -16.57 -4.12
N GLY A 43 -2.43 -15.74 -3.17
CA GLY A 43 -3.76 -15.14 -3.14
C GLY A 43 -4.03 -14.20 -4.31
N SER A 44 -5.31 -14.03 -4.64
CA SER A 44 -5.79 -13.02 -5.58
C SER A 44 -7.03 -12.34 -4.98
N PRO A 45 -7.12 -11.00 -4.98
CA PRO A 45 -8.34 -10.32 -4.56
C PRO A 45 -9.53 -10.61 -5.51
N TYR A 46 -9.28 -11.13 -6.71
CA TYR A 46 -10.29 -11.38 -7.74
C TYR A 46 -10.90 -12.80 -7.68
N GLY A 47 -10.33 -13.69 -6.85
CA GLY A 47 -10.78 -15.07 -6.72
C GLY A 47 -12.09 -15.27 -5.94
N ARG A 48 -12.67 -16.47 -6.01
CA ARG A 48 -13.95 -16.78 -5.34
C ARG A 48 -13.85 -16.75 -3.82
N ALA A 49 -12.75 -17.27 -3.27
CA ALA A 49 -12.49 -17.24 -1.84
C ALA A 49 -12.42 -15.80 -1.32
N SER A 50 -11.81 -14.89 -2.09
CA SER A 50 -11.74 -13.45 -1.76
C SER A 50 -13.11 -12.79 -1.77
N ALA A 51 -13.99 -13.14 -2.71
CA ALA A 51 -15.38 -12.65 -2.68
C ALA A 51 -16.14 -13.03 -1.39
N ARG A 52 -15.86 -14.22 -0.82
CA ARG A 52 -16.38 -14.64 0.49
C ARG A 52 -15.67 -13.92 1.64
N PHE A 53 -14.36 -13.70 1.53
CA PHE A 53 -13.56 -12.94 2.48
C PHE A 53 -14.05 -11.49 2.65
N PHE A 54 -14.41 -10.79 1.57
CA PHE A 54 -14.97 -9.44 1.68
C PHE A 54 -16.32 -9.41 2.40
N ARG A 55 -17.19 -10.40 2.15
CA ARG A 55 -18.43 -10.55 2.93
C ARG A 55 -18.15 -10.78 4.40
N PHE A 56 -17.18 -11.64 4.70
CA PHE A 56 -16.74 -11.87 6.08
C PHE A 56 -16.23 -10.59 6.75
N ALA A 57 -15.35 -9.84 6.09
CA ALA A 57 -14.87 -8.56 6.61
C ALA A 57 -16.04 -7.58 6.85
N ARG A 58 -17.00 -7.49 5.91
CA ARG A 58 -18.20 -6.67 6.11
C ARG A 58 -19.04 -7.13 7.29
N ASP A 59 -19.25 -8.43 7.45
CA ASP A 59 -20.03 -9.01 8.55
C ASP A 59 -19.41 -8.76 9.93
N LEU A 60 -18.07 -8.66 10.01
CA LEU A 60 -17.40 -8.27 11.25
C LEU A 60 -17.58 -6.78 11.59
N GLY A 61 -17.90 -5.93 10.60
CA GLY A 61 -18.12 -4.50 10.80
C GLY A 61 -17.10 -3.58 10.14
N PHE A 62 -16.18 -4.11 9.31
CA PHE A 62 -15.32 -3.26 8.49
C PHE A 62 -16.17 -2.44 7.49
N THR A 63 -15.68 -1.25 7.17
CA THR A 63 -16.31 -0.32 6.21
C THR A 63 -15.43 -0.04 5.00
N ALA A 64 -14.17 -0.47 5.04
CA ALA A 64 -13.25 -0.37 3.92
C ALA A 64 -12.23 -1.52 3.90
N VAL A 65 -11.65 -1.74 2.73
CA VAL A 65 -10.46 -2.59 2.54
C VAL A 65 -9.36 -1.74 1.94
N LEU A 66 -8.16 -1.77 2.53
CA LEU A 66 -6.97 -1.16 1.96
C LEU A 66 -6.10 -2.26 1.35
N LEU A 67 -5.86 -2.15 0.03
CA LEU A 67 -4.87 -2.97 -0.66
C LEU A 67 -3.49 -2.31 -0.59
N GLY A 68 -2.44 -3.13 -0.59
CA GLY A 68 -1.09 -2.63 -0.85
C GLY A 68 -0.92 -2.13 -2.29
N PRO A 69 0.26 -1.60 -2.65
CA PRO A 69 0.51 -1.17 -4.02
C PRO A 69 0.32 -2.35 -4.99
N GLN A 70 -0.40 -2.12 -6.08
CA GLN A 70 -0.76 -3.16 -7.07
C GLN A 70 0.02 -3.01 -8.37
N GLY A 71 1.21 -2.41 -8.35
CA GLY A 71 2.09 -2.31 -9.50
C GLY A 71 2.61 -3.67 -9.96
N ASP A 72 2.79 -3.86 -11.26
CA ASP A 72 3.43 -5.09 -11.78
C ASP A 72 4.88 -5.19 -11.30
N LEU A 73 5.30 -6.41 -10.94
CA LEU A 73 6.55 -6.66 -10.23
C LEU A 73 7.58 -7.34 -11.12
N SER A 74 8.85 -7.03 -10.88
CA SER A 74 9.95 -7.83 -11.42
C SER A 74 9.97 -9.23 -10.80
N GLU A 75 10.39 -10.24 -11.56
CA GLU A 75 10.35 -11.66 -11.14
C GLU A 75 11.21 -11.96 -9.89
N GLY A 76 12.27 -11.18 -9.65
CA GLY A 76 13.22 -11.37 -8.56
C GLY A 76 12.88 -10.61 -7.26
N ASN A 77 11.87 -9.74 -7.26
CA ASN A 77 11.52 -8.91 -6.11
C ASN A 77 10.01 -8.87 -5.89
N ALA A 78 9.55 -9.44 -4.78
CA ALA A 78 8.14 -9.51 -4.41
C ALA A 78 7.63 -8.26 -3.66
N SER A 79 8.50 -7.27 -3.44
CA SER A 79 8.13 -6.02 -2.77
C SER A 79 7.13 -5.22 -3.62
N PRO A 80 5.91 -4.95 -3.11
CA PRO A 80 4.93 -4.15 -3.84
C PRO A 80 5.38 -2.69 -4.03
N TYR A 81 6.33 -2.21 -3.21
CA TYR A 81 6.85 -0.83 -3.27
C TYR A 81 7.86 -0.61 -4.41
N ASP A 82 8.28 -1.68 -5.09
CA ASP A 82 9.12 -1.65 -6.29
C ASP A 82 8.31 -1.91 -7.58
N GLY A 83 6.98 -1.90 -7.48
CA GLY A 83 6.08 -2.16 -8.59
C GLY A 83 5.92 -0.99 -9.55
N ALA A 84 5.47 -1.33 -10.76
CA ALA A 84 5.16 -0.39 -11.82
C ALA A 84 4.11 0.66 -11.41
N CYS A 85 4.22 1.88 -11.94
CA CYS A 85 3.31 2.97 -11.60
C CYS A 85 1.94 2.86 -12.26
N PHE A 86 1.89 2.35 -13.49
CA PHE A 86 0.68 2.29 -14.31
C PHE A 86 0.24 0.85 -14.59
N SER A 87 1.19 -0.05 -14.84
CA SER A 87 0.90 -1.48 -14.97
C SER A 87 0.42 -2.07 -13.65
N ARG A 88 -0.68 -2.81 -13.71
CA ARG A 88 -1.21 -3.59 -12.58
C ARG A 88 -0.52 -4.96 -12.52
N ALA A 89 -0.36 -5.47 -11.30
CA ALA A 89 0.17 -6.80 -11.00
C ALA A 89 -0.60 -7.90 -11.72
N THR A 90 -0.03 -8.38 -12.83
CA THR A 90 -0.66 -9.43 -13.64
C THR A 90 -0.71 -10.76 -12.90
N VAL A 91 0.26 -10.99 -12.00
CA VAL A 91 0.30 -12.16 -11.09
C VAL A 91 -0.92 -12.25 -10.16
N SER A 92 -1.69 -11.18 -9.99
CA SER A 92 -2.92 -11.18 -9.21
C SER A 92 -4.16 -11.59 -10.00
N ILE A 93 -4.09 -11.74 -11.34
CA ILE A 93 -5.23 -12.17 -12.17
C ILE A 93 -5.75 -13.54 -11.72
N ALA A 94 -7.06 -13.66 -11.51
CA ALA A 94 -7.69 -14.94 -11.24
C ALA A 94 -7.77 -15.77 -12.53
N LEU A 95 -7.17 -16.95 -12.53
CA LEU A 95 -7.12 -17.79 -13.73
C LEU A 95 -8.42 -18.59 -13.97
N ALA A 96 -9.18 -18.85 -12.92
CA ALA A 96 -10.38 -19.68 -13.01
C ALA A 96 -11.49 -19.12 -13.92
N PRO A 97 -11.80 -17.80 -13.92
CA PRO A 97 -12.70 -17.21 -14.91
C PRO A 97 -12.27 -17.50 -16.34
N LEU A 98 -10.98 -17.33 -16.67
CA LEU A 98 -10.46 -17.59 -18.03
C LEU A 98 -10.61 -19.05 -18.46
N ALA A 99 -10.57 -19.98 -17.49
CA ALA A 99 -10.69 -21.40 -17.74
C ALA A 99 -12.13 -21.93 -17.79
N ARG A 100 -13.05 -21.30 -17.05
CA ARG A 100 -14.35 -21.90 -16.72
C ARG A 100 -15.56 -21.06 -17.10
N ASP A 101 -15.41 -19.74 -17.17
CA ASP A 101 -16.51 -18.87 -17.53
C ASP A 101 -16.68 -18.84 -19.06
N PRO A 102 -17.84 -19.26 -19.59
CA PRO A 102 -18.13 -19.23 -21.03
C PRO A 102 -17.96 -17.84 -21.67
N ALA A 103 -18.08 -16.76 -20.88
CA ALA A 103 -17.86 -15.40 -21.36
C ALA A 103 -16.44 -15.18 -21.91
N TRP A 104 -15.46 -15.94 -21.42
CA TRP A 104 -14.08 -15.94 -21.92
C TRP A 104 -13.85 -16.95 -23.03
N GLY A 105 -14.87 -17.67 -23.52
CA GLY A 105 -14.76 -18.48 -24.74
C GLY A 105 -13.65 -19.54 -24.73
N GLY A 106 -13.27 -20.03 -23.55
CA GLY A 106 -12.17 -20.99 -23.36
C GLY A 106 -10.80 -20.43 -23.74
N LEU A 107 -10.45 -19.23 -23.26
CA LEU A 107 -9.11 -18.69 -23.44
C LEU A 107 -8.04 -19.51 -22.70
N LEU A 108 -8.35 -20.02 -21.51
CA LEU A 108 -7.47 -20.94 -20.78
C LEU A 108 -8.10 -22.33 -20.76
N ARG A 109 -7.30 -23.39 -20.93
CA ARG A 109 -7.80 -24.76 -20.79
C ARG A 109 -7.99 -25.10 -19.31
N PRO A 110 -9.10 -25.75 -18.91
CA PRO A 110 -9.30 -26.27 -17.57
C PRO A 110 -8.15 -27.18 -17.10
N GLU A 111 -7.57 -27.96 -18.01
CA GLU A 111 -6.46 -28.87 -17.75
C GLU A 111 -5.17 -28.11 -17.40
N THR A 112 -4.93 -26.96 -18.05
CA THR A 112 -3.81 -26.09 -17.72
C THR A 112 -3.94 -25.57 -16.29
N LEU A 113 -5.11 -25.05 -15.91
CA LEU A 113 -5.35 -24.61 -14.53
C LEU A 113 -5.19 -25.75 -13.52
N ALA A 114 -5.73 -26.93 -13.82
CA ALA A 114 -5.61 -28.10 -12.95
C ALA A 114 -4.15 -28.52 -12.73
N SER A 115 -3.31 -28.49 -13.78
CA SER A 115 -1.87 -28.73 -13.65
C SER A 115 -1.19 -27.67 -12.78
N LEU A 116 -1.47 -26.38 -13.00
CA LEU A 116 -0.89 -25.30 -12.20
C LEU A 116 -1.27 -25.37 -10.71
N VAL A 117 -2.46 -25.87 -10.39
CA VAL A 117 -2.87 -26.10 -9.01
C VAL A 117 -2.18 -27.34 -8.43
N ALA A 118 -2.07 -28.42 -9.21
CA ALA A 118 -1.43 -29.66 -8.79
C ALA A 118 0.07 -29.51 -8.54
N ASP A 119 0.76 -28.73 -9.38
CA ASP A 119 2.21 -28.51 -9.35
C ASP A 119 2.64 -27.46 -8.30
N ARG A 120 1.68 -26.85 -7.59
CA ARG A 120 1.91 -25.82 -6.58
C ARG A 120 2.82 -26.33 -5.44
N PRO A 121 3.91 -25.60 -5.09
CA PRO A 121 4.68 -25.88 -3.90
C PRO A 121 3.82 -25.85 -2.62
N ARG A 122 4.10 -26.72 -1.66
CA ARG A 122 3.34 -26.78 -0.38
C ARG A 122 4.09 -26.23 0.82
N SER A 123 5.34 -25.83 0.64
CA SER A 123 6.23 -25.35 1.70
C SER A 123 6.99 -24.10 1.23
N PRO A 124 7.15 -23.08 2.10
CA PRO A 124 6.58 -22.98 3.45
C PRO A 124 5.04 -22.80 3.43
N ALA A 125 4.35 -23.47 4.35
CA ALA A 125 2.90 -23.35 4.50
C ALA A 125 2.51 -21.94 5.00
N GLY A 126 1.30 -21.48 4.66
CA GLY A 126 0.81 -20.15 5.06
C GLY A 126 1.52 -18.98 4.39
N ARG A 127 2.39 -19.25 3.42
CA ARG A 127 3.16 -18.24 2.68
C ARG A 127 2.91 -18.32 1.17
N ALA A 128 3.13 -17.23 0.47
CA ALA A 128 3.01 -17.12 -0.97
C ALA A 128 4.29 -17.62 -1.65
N HIS A 129 4.13 -18.39 -2.72
CA HIS A 129 5.19 -18.90 -3.57
C HIS A 129 5.36 -18.00 -4.79
N HIS A 130 5.85 -16.76 -4.57
CA HIS A 130 5.86 -15.69 -5.58
C HIS A 130 6.46 -16.12 -6.93
N ARG A 131 7.62 -16.78 -6.93
CA ARG A 131 8.28 -17.24 -8.16
C ARG A 131 7.42 -18.25 -8.94
N TYR A 132 6.88 -19.23 -8.23
CA TYR A 132 6.01 -20.23 -8.84
C TYR A 132 4.72 -19.59 -9.38
N ALA A 133 4.05 -18.75 -8.58
CA ALA A 133 2.82 -18.09 -8.99
C ALA A 133 3.05 -17.16 -10.19
N SER A 134 4.15 -16.41 -10.23
CA SER A 134 4.52 -15.57 -11.38
C SER A 134 4.68 -16.40 -12.66
N ALA A 135 5.44 -17.50 -12.59
CA ALA A 135 5.62 -18.41 -13.73
C ALA A 135 4.29 -19.07 -14.16
N ALA A 136 3.48 -19.50 -13.21
CA ALA A 136 2.17 -20.13 -13.44
C ALA A 136 1.21 -19.18 -14.15
N VAL A 137 1.09 -17.94 -13.66
CA VAL A 137 0.23 -16.92 -14.27
C VAL A 137 0.77 -16.52 -15.65
N ARG A 138 2.08 -16.32 -15.81
CA ARG A 138 2.66 -16.02 -17.14
C ARG A 138 2.32 -17.12 -18.15
N ARG A 139 2.52 -18.40 -17.80
CA ARG A 139 2.15 -19.54 -18.65
C ARG A 139 0.67 -19.54 -19.03
N ALA A 140 -0.22 -19.29 -18.07
CA ALA A 140 -1.65 -19.25 -18.32
C ALA A 140 -2.07 -18.07 -19.20
N LEU A 141 -1.48 -16.89 -18.99
CA LEU A 141 -1.77 -15.69 -19.77
C LEU A 141 -1.16 -15.73 -21.18
N ASP A 142 -0.03 -16.42 -21.37
CA ASP A 142 0.52 -16.72 -22.69
C ASP A 142 -0.44 -17.62 -23.48
N GLU A 143 -0.97 -18.68 -22.86
CA GLU A 143 -1.99 -19.55 -23.47
C GLU A 143 -3.27 -18.76 -23.80
N ALA A 144 -3.76 -17.95 -22.86
CA ALA A 144 -4.95 -17.13 -23.05
C ALA A 144 -4.80 -16.13 -24.20
N PHE A 145 -3.63 -15.49 -24.32
CA PHE A 145 -3.37 -14.55 -25.40
C PHE A 145 -3.27 -15.26 -26.76
N ALA A 146 -2.60 -16.42 -26.82
CA ALA A 146 -2.51 -17.21 -28.05
C ALA A 146 -3.90 -17.65 -28.53
N ALA A 147 -4.75 -18.15 -27.64
CA ALA A 147 -6.13 -18.53 -27.93
C ALA A 147 -6.97 -17.32 -28.37
N PHE A 148 -6.77 -16.14 -27.75
CA PHE A 148 -7.43 -14.90 -28.13
C PHE A 148 -7.05 -14.48 -29.56
N GLN A 149 -5.77 -14.50 -29.89
CA GLN A 149 -5.27 -14.16 -31.23
C GLN A 149 -5.79 -15.11 -32.30
N GLU A 150 -5.79 -16.41 -32.02
CA GLU A 150 -6.31 -17.42 -32.94
C GLU A 150 -7.80 -17.15 -33.25
N LYS A 151 -8.63 -16.98 -32.21
CA LYS A 151 -10.06 -16.70 -32.38
C LYS A 151 -10.31 -15.37 -33.10
N ARG A 152 -9.49 -14.34 -32.82
CA ARG A 152 -9.54 -13.04 -33.51
C ARG A 152 -9.23 -13.19 -35.00
N ARG A 153 -8.18 -13.95 -35.35
CA ARG A 153 -7.76 -14.21 -36.73
C ARG A 153 -8.80 -14.98 -37.53
N PHE A 154 -9.47 -15.96 -36.93
CA PHE A 154 -10.49 -16.77 -37.59
C PHE A 154 -11.91 -16.17 -37.53
N GLY A 155 -12.08 -14.98 -36.94
CA GLY A 155 -13.39 -14.33 -36.81
C GLY A 155 -14.37 -15.11 -35.93
N SER A 156 -13.85 -15.91 -34.99
CA SER A 156 -14.62 -16.83 -34.14
C SER A 156 -14.70 -16.36 -32.69
N LEU A 157 -14.54 -15.06 -32.43
CA LEU A 157 -14.70 -14.49 -31.09
C LEU A 157 -16.18 -14.55 -30.68
N PRO A 158 -16.51 -15.14 -29.51
CA PRO A 158 -17.84 -14.99 -28.93
C PRO A 158 -18.20 -13.51 -28.71
N PRO A 159 -19.48 -13.13 -28.67
CA PRO A 159 -19.90 -11.72 -28.56
C PRO A 159 -19.25 -10.95 -27.39
N THR A 160 -19.10 -11.59 -26.22
CA THR A 160 -18.44 -11.02 -25.04
C THR A 160 -16.96 -10.72 -25.29
N LEU A 161 -16.25 -11.65 -25.94
CA LEU A 161 -14.83 -11.51 -26.24
C LEU A 161 -14.57 -10.55 -27.42
N ALA A 162 -15.51 -10.44 -28.36
CA ALA A 162 -15.48 -9.40 -29.38
C ALA A 162 -15.63 -7.99 -28.76
N ALA A 163 -16.52 -7.83 -27.78
CA ALA A 163 -16.64 -6.59 -27.02
C ALA A 163 -15.37 -6.28 -26.20
N PHE A 164 -14.75 -7.31 -25.61
CA PHE A 164 -13.44 -7.16 -24.96
C PHE A 164 -12.35 -6.70 -25.95
N ALA A 165 -12.28 -7.29 -27.16
CA ALA A 165 -11.32 -6.88 -28.18
C ALA A 165 -11.50 -5.40 -28.59
N ALA A 166 -12.74 -4.94 -28.76
CA ALA A 166 -13.01 -3.53 -29.05
C ALA A 166 -12.58 -2.61 -27.89
N ARG A 167 -12.82 -3.02 -26.64
CA ARG A 167 -12.33 -2.29 -25.45
C ARG A 167 -10.81 -2.30 -25.38
N LEU A 168 -10.14 -3.40 -25.73
CA LEU A 168 -8.69 -3.53 -25.80
C LEU A 168 -8.08 -2.55 -26.79
N ASP A 169 -8.59 -2.50 -28.02
CA ASP A 169 -8.10 -1.58 -29.05
C ASP A 169 -8.25 -0.12 -28.58
N ALA A 170 -9.42 0.25 -28.06
CA ALA A 170 -9.71 1.61 -27.59
C ALA A 170 -8.87 1.99 -26.36
N TRP A 171 -8.72 1.08 -25.39
CA TRP A 171 -7.96 1.32 -24.17
C TRP A 171 -6.46 1.40 -24.46
N ARG A 172 -5.94 0.49 -25.29
CA ARG A 172 -4.54 0.52 -25.75
C ARG A 172 -4.25 1.83 -26.48
N ALA A 173 -5.11 2.29 -27.38
CA ALA A 173 -4.89 3.55 -28.09
C ALA A 173 -4.75 4.76 -27.15
N ARG A 174 -5.51 4.80 -26.05
CA ARG A 174 -5.41 5.87 -25.03
C ARG A 174 -4.19 5.76 -24.12
N ASN A 175 -3.65 4.55 -23.94
CA ASN A 175 -2.64 4.23 -22.94
C ASN A 175 -1.30 3.78 -23.55
N ILE A 176 -1.16 3.84 -24.88
CA ILE A 176 -0.02 3.26 -25.60
C ILE A 176 1.32 3.82 -25.11
N GLY A 177 1.34 5.07 -24.64
CA GLY A 177 2.54 5.75 -24.16
C GLY A 177 3.26 5.00 -23.04
N TRP A 178 2.54 4.49 -22.03
CA TRP A 178 3.16 3.71 -20.94
C TRP A 178 3.16 2.21 -21.22
N ILE A 179 2.11 1.67 -21.87
CA ILE A 179 2.01 0.24 -22.23
C ILE A 179 3.20 -0.19 -23.08
N GLU A 180 3.56 0.63 -24.07
CA GLU A 180 4.68 0.33 -24.95
C GLU A 180 6.01 0.38 -24.19
N ARG A 181 6.20 1.39 -23.33
CA ARG A 181 7.44 1.53 -22.56
C ARG A 181 7.62 0.36 -21.59
N ASP A 182 6.61 0.00 -20.83
CA ASP A 182 6.67 -1.13 -19.89
C ASP A 182 7.00 -2.45 -20.61
N ALA A 183 6.32 -2.73 -21.73
CA ALA A 183 6.58 -3.92 -22.52
C ALA A 183 7.99 -3.93 -23.17
N LEU A 184 8.49 -2.76 -23.60
CA LEU A 184 9.84 -2.65 -24.14
C LEU A 184 10.92 -2.76 -23.06
N TYR A 185 10.68 -2.23 -21.85
CA TYR A 185 11.60 -2.38 -20.73
C TYR A 185 11.83 -3.84 -20.41
N GLU A 186 10.76 -4.64 -20.29
CA GLU A 186 10.85 -6.08 -20.02
C GLU A 186 11.71 -6.79 -21.09
N ARG A 187 11.52 -6.45 -22.37
CA ARG A 187 12.29 -7.06 -23.46
C ARG A 187 13.75 -6.64 -23.47
N LEU A 188 14.05 -5.36 -23.26
CA LEU A 188 15.43 -4.88 -23.17
C LEU A 188 16.14 -5.46 -21.95
N ALA A 189 15.46 -5.57 -20.81
CA ALA A 189 16.00 -6.23 -19.64
C ALA A 189 16.39 -7.67 -19.95
N MET A 190 15.55 -8.44 -20.66
CA MET A 190 15.90 -9.79 -21.10
C MET A 190 17.08 -9.82 -22.09
N GLU A 191 17.14 -8.90 -23.06
CA GLU A 191 18.28 -8.81 -24.00
C GLU A 191 19.61 -8.52 -23.28
N HIS A 192 19.55 -7.76 -22.18
CA HIS A 192 20.72 -7.31 -21.41
C HIS A 192 20.91 -8.10 -20.10
N SER A 193 20.52 -9.38 -20.09
CA SER A 193 20.75 -10.33 -18.96
C SER A 193 20.17 -9.90 -17.61
N LEU A 194 19.03 -9.19 -17.63
CA LEU A 194 18.27 -8.71 -16.46
C LEU A 194 19.07 -7.78 -15.53
N GLY A 195 20.13 -7.14 -16.04
CA GLY A 195 20.90 -6.13 -15.30
C GLY A 195 20.16 -4.82 -15.11
N HIS A 196 20.68 -3.93 -14.25
CA HIS A 196 20.14 -2.58 -14.09
C HIS A 196 20.22 -1.87 -15.45
N PHE A 197 19.19 -1.10 -15.82
CA PHE A 197 19.16 -0.43 -17.12
C PHE A 197 20.33 0.55 -17.38
N LYS A 198 21.06 0.94 -16.33
CA LYS A 198 22.24 1.81 -16.42
C LYS A 198 23.47 1.07 -16.95
N ASP A 199 23.44 -0.26 -16.88
CA ASP A 199 24.50 -1.14 -17.40
C ASP A 199 24.27 -1.52 -18.88
N TRP A 200 23.12 -1.15 -19.44
CA TRP A 200 22.79 -1.39 -20.85
C TRP A 200 23.61 -0.46 -21.76
N PRO A 201 23.73 -0.77 -23.07
CA PRO A 201 24.26 0.17 -24.05
C PRO A 201 23.58 1.55 -23.94
N ALA A 202 24.37 2.62 -24.01
CA ALA A 202 23.92 3.99 -23.70
C ALA A 202 22.62 4.39 -24.42
N LEU A 203 22.45 3.97 -25.68
CA LEU A 203 21.24 4.24 -26.46
C LEU A 203 19.99 3.59 -25.88
N ASP A 204 20.07 2.32 -25.43
CA ASP A 204 18.95 1.61 -24.82
C ASP A 204 18.71 2.09 -23.38
N ALA A 205 19.78 2.36 -22.62
CA ALA A 205 19.70 2.88 -21.25
C ALA A 205 19.00 4.25 -21.16
N ARG A 206 19.08 5.05 -22.24
CA ARG A 206 18.54 6.41 -22.33
C ARG A 206 17.54 6.58 -23.46
N LEU A 207 16.88 5.51 -23.89
CA LEU A 207 16.01 5.51 -25.07
C LEU A 207 14.95 6.63 -25.06
N PHE A 208 14.38 6.91 -23.88
CA PHE A 208 13.36 7.95 -23.69
C PHE A 208 13.87 9.26 -23.08
N ALA A 209 15.18 9.37 -22.89
CA ALA A 209 15.86 10.59 -22.46
C ALA A 209 17.25 10.67 -23.12
N PRO A 210 17.31 10.71 -24.47
CA PRO A 210 18.56 10.64 -25.22
C PRO A 210 19.49 11.80 -24.86
N SER A 211 20.80 11.55 -24.94
CA SER A 211 21.80 12.61 -24.84
C SER A 211 21.69 13.55 -26.05
N PRO A 212 22.11 14.83 -25.92
CA PRO A 212 22.11 15.74 -27.06
C PRO A 212 22.90 15.17 -28.25
N GLY A 213 22.24 15.06 -29.40
CA GLY A 213 22.80 14.48 -30.63
C GLY A 213 22.37 13.03 -30.92
N ASP A 214 21.84 12.31 -29.93
CA ASP A 214 21.41 10.91 -30.08
C ASP A 214 19.90 10.78 -30.38
N GLU A 215 19.16 11.87 -30.49
CA GLU A 215 17.68 11.87 -30.58
C GLU A 215 17.18 11.08 -31.81
N ALA A 216 17.83 11.27 -32.95
CA ALA A 216 17.48 10.55 -34.18
C ALA A 216 17.78 9.04 -34.08
N ALA A 217 18.90 8.68 -33.44
CA ALA A 217 19.26 7.28 -33.20
C ALA A 217 18.29 6.61 -32.23
N ALA A 218 17.90 7.32 -31.16
CA ALA A 218 16.93 6.83 -30.18
C ALA A 218 15.56 6.63 -30.81
N ALA A 219 15.09 7.58 -31.63
CA ALA A 219 13.84 7.45 -32.37
C ALA A 219 13.86 6.25 -33.34
N ALA A 220 14.96 6.05 -34.07
CA ALA A 220 15.12 4.90 -34.97
C ALA A 220 15.16 3.56 -34.21
N ARG A 221 15.87 3.51 -33.08
CA ARG A 221 15.93 2.34 -32.19
C ARG A 221 14.55 2.03 -31.63
N TRP A 222 13.84 3.03 -31.13
CA TRP A 222 12.48 2.89 -30.61
C TRP A 222 11.52 2.36 -31.68
N SER A 223 11.55 2.91 -32.90
CA SER A 223 10.73 2.41 -34.02
C SER A 223 11.04 0.94 -34.35
N THR A 224 12.32 0.56 -34.38
CA THR A 224 12.76 -0.82 -34.61
C THR A 224 12.24 -1.76 -33.53
N LEU A 225 12.36 -1.37 -32.25
CA LEU A 225 11.89 -2.14 -31.11
C LEU A 225 10.36 -2.31 -31.14
N ARG A 226 9.62 -1.23 -31.42
CA ARG A 226 8.17 -1.26 -31.55
C ARG A 226 7.69 -2.23 -32.63
N SER A 227 8.35 -2.23 -33.79
CA SER A 227 8.02 -3.17 -34.87
C SER A 227 8.39 -4.60 -34.51
N ARG A 228 9.57 -4.82 -33.93
CA ARG A 228 10.05 -6.16 -33.55
C ARG A 228 9.20 -6.79 -32.45
N TYR A 229 8.73 -5.99 -31.49
CA TYR A 229 7.99 -6.45 -30.31
C TYR A 229 6.50 -6.08 -30.33
N ALA A 230 5.92 -5.83 -31.52
CA ALA A 230 4.51 -5.45 -31.66
C ALA A 230 3.55 -6.44 -30.98
N GLU A 231 3.77 -7.75 -31.15
CA GLU A 231 2.97 -8.79 -30.51
C GLU A 231 3.16 -8.83 -29.00
N THR A 232 4.38 -8.57 -28.49
CA THR A 232 4.61 -8.46 -27.04
C THR A 232 3.87 -7.26 -26.45
N ILE A 233 3.90 -6.11 -27.13
CA ILE A 233 3.17 -4.90 -26.69
C ILE A 233 1.66 -5.18 -26.66
N GLU A 234 1.14 -5.92 -27.65
CA GLU A 234 -0.27 -6.33 -27.67
C GLU A 234 -0.59 -7.33 -26.55
N ALA A 235 0.27 -8.32 -26.31
CA ALA A 235 0.11 -9.28 -25.21
C ALA A 235 0.12 -8.59 -23.85
N HIS A 236 1.03 -7.63 -23.63
CA HIS A 236 1.07 -6.83 -22.41
C HIS A 236 -0.22 -6.01 -22.25
N ALA A 237 -0.68 -5.32 -23.30
CA ALA A 237 -1.95 -4.59 -23.27
C ALA A 237 -3.15 -5.50 -22.95
N PHE A 238 -3.19 -6.70 -23.54
CA PHE A 238 -4.23 -7.69 -23.28
C PHE A 238 -4.28 -8.08 -21.79
N ARG A 239 -3.12 -8.41 -21.20
CA ARG A 239 -3.01 -8.78 -19.77
C ARG A 239 -3.40 -7.64 -18.84
N GLN A 240 -2.96 -6.42 -19.17
CA GLN A 240 -3.29 -5.24 -18.37
C GLN A 240 -4.79 -4.91 -18.43
N LEU A 241 -5.45 -5.10 -19.58
CA LEU A 241 -6.90 -4.95 -19.64
C LEU A 241 -7.64 -6.04 -18.86
N LEU A 242 -7.17 -7.30 -18.89
CA LEU A 242 -7.73 -8.37 -18.05
C LEU A 242 -7.67 -8.00 -16.56
N ALA A 243 -6.49 -7.61 -16.07
CA ALA A 243 -6.30 -7.19 -14.69
C ALA A 243 -7.21 -6.00 -14.32
N ARG A 244 -7.42 -5.07 -15.25
CA ARG A 244 -8.32 -3.93 -15.05
C ARG A 244 -9.79 -4.35 -14.97
N GLU A 245 -10.26 -5.25 -15.83
CA GLU A 245 -11.65 -5.72 -15.83
C GLU A 245 -11.96 -6.51 -14.54
N GLU A 246 -11.04 -7.37 -14.08
CA GLU A 246 -11.19 -8.06 -12.80
C GLU A 246 -11.16 -7.09 -11.61
N HIS A 247 -10.30 -6.07 -11.65
CA HIS A 247 -10.29 -5.04 -10.61
C HIS A 247 -11.56 -4.17 -10.60
N ALA A 248 -12.13 -3.87 -11.78
CA ALA A 248 -13.41 -3.19 -11.87
C ALA A 248 -14.55 -4.04 -11.30
N ALA A 249 -14.54 -5.35 -11.56
CA ALA A 249 -15.49 -6.30 -10.97
C ALA A 249 -15.33 -6.39 -9.44
N LEU A 250 -14.09 -6.40 -8.93
CA LEU A 250 -13.81 -6.30 -7.50
C LEU A 250 -14.43 -5.05 -6.89
N ARG A 251 -14.16 -3.87 -7.47
CA ARG A 251 -14.71 -2.60 -6.97
C ARG A 251 -16.24 -2.63 -6.94
N ALA A 252 -16.88 -3.15 -7.99
CA ALA A 252 -18.34 -3.30 -8.03
C ALA A 252 -18.87 -4.26 -6.95
N HIS A 253 -18.18 -5.38 -6.70
CA HIS A 253 -18.52 -6.32 -5.64
C HIS A 253 -18.42 -5.68 -4.26
N LEU A 254 -17.32 -4.97 -3.97
CA LEU A 254 -17.15 -4.27 -2.68
C LEU A 254 -18.22 -3.19 -2.48
N ALA A 255 -18.54 -2.42 -3.51
CA ALA A 255 -19.62 -1.44 -3.47
C ALA A 255 -20.98 -2.10 -3.13
N SER A 256 -21.27 -3.29 -3.67
CA SER A 256 -22.49 -4.05 -3.34
C SER A 256 -22.56 -4.51 -1.88
N LEU A 257 -21.41 -4.55 -1.20
CA LEU A 257 -21.28 -4.89 0.22
C LEU A 257 -21.20 -3.67 1.12
N ASP A 258 -21.26 -2.44 0.56
CA ASP A 258 -21.00 -1.20 1.30
C ASP A 258 -19.62 -1.22 1.97
N LEU A 259 -18.61 -1.67 1.20
CA LEU A 259 -17.19 -1.60 1.52
C LEU A 259 -16.50 -0.66 0.53
N ALA A 260 -15.80 0.34 1.04
CA ALA A 260 -14.92 1.17 0.20
C ALA A 260 -13.63 0.41 -0.15
N LEU A 261 -13.13 0.58 -1.37
CA LEU A 261 -11.87 0.02 -1.82
C LEU A 261 -10.78 1.09 -1.81
N TYR A 262 -9.79 0.98 -0.94
CA TYR A 262 -8.65 1.89 -0.87
C TYR A 262 -7.40 1.29 -1.50
N GLY A 263 -6.66 2.12 -2.22
CA GLY A 263 -5.37 1.78 -2.81
C GLY A 263 -4.22 2.43 -2.08
N ASP A 264 -3.00 2.00 -2.41
CA ASP A 264 -1.77 2.51 -1.83
C ASP A 264 -0.84 3.06 -2.91
N LEU A 265 -0.60 4.37 -2.88
CA LEU A 265 0.34 5.05 -3.77
C LEU A 265 1.72 4.97 -3.14
N ALA A 266 2.52 4.00 -3.59
CA ALA A 266 3.91 3.87 -3.20
C ALA A 266 4.71 5.14 -3.56
N VAL A 267 5.58 5.56 -2.64
CA VAL A 267 6.56 6.63 -2.89
C VAL A 267 7.67 6.15 -3.84
N GLY A 268 7.95 4.85 -3.78
CA GLY A 268 8.87 4.15 -4.66
C GLY A 268 8.38 4.09 -6.10
N LEU A 269 9.34 3.89 -7.00
CA LEU A 269 9.13 3.74 -8.44
C LEU A 269 9.95 2.53 -8.91
N GLY A 270 9.31 1.64 -9.67
CA GLY A 270 10.03 0.52 -10.28
C GLY A 270 11.08 0.99 -11.27
N LEU A 271 12.09 0.14 -11.54
CA LEU A 271 13.16 0.46 -12.49
C LEU A 271 12.63 0.77 -13.90
N GLN A 272 11.53 0.15 -14.30
CA GLN A 272 10.87 0.43 -15.57
C GLN A 272 10.31 1.86 -15.64
N ASP A 273 9.78 2.37 -14.54
CA ASP A 273 9.29 3.74 -14.45
C ASP A 273 10.44 4.75 -14.42
N GLU A 274 11.54 4.42 -13.72
CA GLU A 274 12.77 5.23 -13.75
C GLU A 274 13.32 5.34 -15.17
N TRP A 275 13.49 4.22 -15.86
CA TRP A 275 13.99 4.17 -17.23
C TRP A 275 13.07 4.92 -18.21
N SER A 276 11.76 4.69 -18.11
CA SER A 276 10.76 5.26 -19.00
C SER A 276 10.59 6.77 -18.85
N ASN A 277 10.95 7.33 -17.69
CA ASN A 277 10.73 8.72 -17.34
C ASN A 277 12.01 9.42 -16.89
N LEU A 278 13.18 8.95 -17.32
CA LEU A 278 14.48 9.44 -16.84
C LEU A 278 14.63 10.98 -16.89
N SER A 279 13.98 11.63 -17.85
CA SER A 279 14.02 13.09 -18.05
C SER A 279 13.33 13.92 -16.97
N ILE A 280 12.47 13.33 -16.12
CA ILE A 280 11.77 14.08 -15.05
C ILE A 280 12.43 13.93 -13.68
N PHE A 281 13.48 13.12 -13.57
CA PHE A 281 14.16 12.85 -12.30
C PHE A 281 15.43 13.68 -12.12
N LEU A 282 15.70 14.07 -10.87
CA LEU A 282 16.89 14.81 -10.51
C LEU A 282 18.13 13.92 -10.57
N SER A 283 19.06 14.25 -11.46
CA SER A 283 20.34 13.54 -11.56
C SER A 283 21.26 13.78 -10.35
N GLY A 284 21.87 12.72 -9.86
CA GLY A 284 22.90 12.73 -8.81
C GLY A 284 22.38 12.57 -7.38
N TYR A 285 21.06 12.47 -7.19
CA TYR A 285 20.46 12.24 -5.88
C TYR A 285 19.52 11.04 -5.89
N ARG A 286 19.50 10.30 -4.78
CA ARG A 286 18.52 9.25 -4.48
C ARG A 286 17.72 9.60 -3.23
N MET A 287 16.50 9.10 -3.17
CA MET A 287 15.65 9.22 -2.00
C MET A 287 15.97 8.15 -0.96
N GLY A 288 15.86 8.51 0.30
CA GLY A 288 15.87 7.59 1.43
C GLY A 288 15.06 8.14 2.60
N ALA A 289 15.20 7.49 3.75
CA ALA A 289 14.70 8.00 5.01
C ALA A 289 15.86 8.47 5.91
N PRO A 290 15.70 9.59 6.62
CA PRO A 290 16.71 10.04 7.58
C PRO A 290 16.77 9.10 8.79
N PRO A 291 17.85 9.21 9.60
CA PRO A 291 17.84 8.73 10.98
C PRO A 291 16.57 9.17 11.73
N SER A 292 16.01 8.25 12.50
CA SER A 292 14.77 8.47 13.27
C SER A 292 14.78 7.69 14.58
N ARG A 293 13.84 7.99 15.48
CA ARG A 293 13.67 7.25 16.74
C ARG A 293 13.44 5.76 16.52
N THR A 294 12.70 5.40 15.47
CA THR A 294 12.32 4.00 15.17
C THR A 294 13.31 3.28 14.26
N ASN A 295 14.16 4.02 13.56
CA ASN A 295 15.28 3.48 12.79
C ASN A 295 16.45 4.50 12.86
N PRO A 296 17.39 4.33 13.81
CA PRO A 296 18.49 5.25 14.02
C PRO A 296 19.49 5.33 12.87
N GLU A 297 19.55 4.33 12.00
CA GLU A 297 20.54 4.26 10.92
C GLU A 297 20.09 4.99 9.64
N GLY A 298 18.80 5.32 9.52
CA GLY A 298 18.22 5.77 8.25
C GLY A 298 18.05 4.62 7.25
N GLN A 299 17.56 4.91 6.04
CA GLN A 299 17.32 3.89 5.02
C GLN A 299 17.62 4.41 3.61
N PRO A 300 18.62 3.86 2.90
CA PRO A 300 18.91 4.24 1.53
C PRO A 300 18.00 3.46 0.57
N TRP A 301 16.79 3.96 0.32
CA TRP A 301 15.85 3.25 -0.57
C TRP A 301 16.27 3.21 -2.03
N GLY A 302 16.99 4.23 -2.50
CA GLY A 302 17.58 4.23 -3.85
C GLY A 302 16.62 4.67 -4.95
N TYR A 303 15.40 5.09 -4.61
CA TYR A 303 14.44 5.61 -5.57
C TYR A 303 14.89 6.94 -6.18
N PRO A 304 14.57 7.22 -7.46
CA PRO A 304 14.76 8.55 -8.03
C PRO A 304 13.83 9.57 -7.36
N VAL A 305 14.23 10.85 -7.38
CA VAL A 305 13.38 11.97 -6.94
C VAL A 305 12.99 12.83 -8.13
N LEU A 306 11.76 13.33 -8.15
CA LEU A 306 11.28 14.24 -9.21
C LEU A 306 12.06 15.55 -9.16
N ASP A 307 12.53 16.03 -10.31
CA ASP A 307 13.27 17.30 -10.41
C ASP A 307 12.36 18.48 -10.01
N PRO A 308 12.71 19.25 -8.95
CA PRO A 308 11.93 20.39 -8.52
C PRO A 308 11.69 21.46 -9.59
N ALA A 309 12.57 21.59 -10.58
CA ALA A 309 12.39 22.49 -11.71
C ALA A 309 11.22 22.07 -12.63
N LEU A 310 10.85 20.79 -12.62
CA LEU A 310 9.83 20.21 -13.49
C LEU A 310 8.49 19.95 -12.77
N TRP A 311 8.38 20.26 -11.47
CA TRP A 311 7.16 20.05 -10.69
C TRP A 311 5.90 20.74 -11.28
N PRO A 312 5.96 22.00 -11.76
CA PRO A 312 4.80 22.62 -12.41
C PRO A 312 4.50 22.08 -13.81
N GLY A 313 5.39 21.27 -14.39
CA GLY A 313 5.27 20.72 -15.74
C GLY A 313 5.27 19.19 -15.72
N ALA A 314 6.21 18.57 -16.44
CA ALA A 314 6.24 17.14 -16.71
C ALA A 314 6.17 16.25 -15.45
N ALA A 315 6.81 16.64 -14.34
CA ALA A 315 6.74 15.86 -13.10
C ALA A 315 5.34 15.92 -12.45
N GLY A 316 4.70 17.09 -12.46
CA GLY A 316 3.31 17.24 -12.01
C GLY A 316 2.33 16.50 -12.93
N GLU A 317 2.53 16.54 -14.24
CA GLU A 317 1.73 15.77 -15.22
C GLU A 317 1.83 14.26 -14.99
N PHE A 318 3.03 13.75 -14.73
CA PHE A 318 3.26 12.36 -14.36
C PHE A 318 2.48 11.96 -13.11
N LEU A 319 2.54 12.74 -12.03
CA LEU A 319 1.79 12.45 -10.81
C LEU A 319 0.27 12.54 -11.03
N ARG A 320 -0.21 13.50 -11.82
CA ARG A 320 -1.64 13.61 -12.17
C ARG A 320 -2.13 12.42 -12.96
N ALA A 321 -1.32 11.91 -13.89
CA ALA A 321 -1.64 10.69 -14.62
C ALA A 321 -1.72 9.49 -13.66
N ARG A 322 -0.75 9.34 -12.75
CA ARG A 322 -0.79 8.27 -11.72
C ARG A 322 -2.05 8.38 -10.87
N MET A 323 -2.37 9.56 -10.36
CA MET A 323 -3.55 9.76 -9.51
C MET A 323 -4.87 9.59 -10.25
N THR A 324 -4.93 9.97 -11.53
CA THR A 324 -6.09 9.68 -12.38
C THR A 324 -6.31 8.17 -12.46
N ALA A 325 -5.26 7.38 -12.71
CA ALA A 325 -5.35 5.92 -12.73
C ALA A 325 -5.76 5.34 -11.36
N MET A 326 -5.24 5.91 -10.26
CA MET A 326 -5.63 5.49 -8.90
C MET A 326 -7.13 5.74 -8.65
N PHE A 327 -7.68 6.92 -8.93
CA PHE A 327 -9.11 7.21 -8.71
C PHE A 327 -10.05 6.61 -9.77
N GLU A 328 -9.54 6.04 -10.85
CA GLU A 328 -10.30 5.10 -11.68
C GLU A 328 -10.50 3.74 -11.00
N ALA A 329 -9.55 3.35 -10.15
CA ALA A 329 -9.48 2.03 -9.54
C ALA A 329 -10.00 1.98 -8.09
N TYR A 330 -9.84 3.07 -7.34
CA TYR A 330 -10.06 3.11 -5.89
C TYR A 330 -11.02 4.23 -5.48
N ASP A 331 -11.64 4.06 -4.32
CA ASP A 331 -12.51 5.05 -3.67
C ASP A 331 -11.74 6.02 -2.74
N GLY A 332 -10.50 5.65 -2.38
CA GLY A 332 -9.56 6.43 -1.57
C GLY A 332 -8.14 5.90 -1.72
N VAL A 333 -7.14 6.71 -1.37
CA VAL A 333 -5.73 6.44 -1.64
C VAL A 333 -4.86 6.79 -0.43
N ARG A 334 -4.11 5.79 0.06
CA ARG A 334 -2.98 6.01 0.97
C ARG A 334 -1.85 6.67 0.17
N ILE A 335 -1.31 7.77 0.69
CA ILE A 335 -0.07 8.36 0.20
C ILE A 335 1.05 7.85 1.10
N ASP A 336 1.82 6.90 0.57
CA ASP A 336 3.03 6.39 1.20
C ASP A 336 4.08 7.50 1.28
N HIS A 337 4.71 7.65 2.45
CA HIS A 337 5.80 8.60 2.68
C HIS A 337 5.62 9.98 2.00
N PRO A 338 4.61 10.78 2.37
CA PRO A 338 4.31 12.06 1.72
C PRO A 338 5.46 13.08 1.78
N HIS A 339 6.45 12.88 2.67
CA HIS A 339 7.71 13.63 2.66
C HIS A 339 8.37 13.61 1.28
N GLY A 340 8.26 12.49 0.55
CA GLY A 340 8.79 12.32 -0.80
C GLY A 340 8.24 13.33 -1.82
N LEU A 341 7.03 13.84 -1.57
CA LEU A 341 6.32 14.80 -2.44
C LEU A 341 6.45 16.25 -1.97
N VAL A 342 6.77 16.47 -0.69
CA VAL A 342 6.84 17.80 -0.09
C VAL A 342 8.28 18.28 0.03
N ASP A 343 9.13 17.48 0.69
CA ASP A 343 10.52 17.82 0.94
C ASP A 343 11.34 16.53 1.21
N PRO A 344 11.68 15.77 0.14
CA PRO A 344 12.29 14.46 0.27
C PRO A 344 13.64 14.53 0.97
N TRP A 345 13.95 13.49 1.75
CA TRP A 345 15.30 13.26 2.23
C TRP A 345 16.14 12.60 1.14
N VAL A 346 17.21 13.26 0.73
CA VAL A 346 18.04 12.86 -0.40
C VAL A 346 19.50 12.68 0.00
N TYR A 347 20.17 11.77 -0.69
CA TYR A 347 21.60 11.51 -0.55
C TYR A 347 22.27 11.37 -1.91
N ASP A 348 23.60 11.54 -1.93
CA ASP A 348 24.39 11.47 -3.17
C ASP A 348 24.33 10.06 -3.77
N ALA A 349 23.87 9.98 -5.01
CA ALA A 349 23.75 8.72 -5.74
C ALA A 349 25.10 8.10 -6.11
N ALA A 350 26.20 8.86 -6.08
CA ALA A 350 27.55 8.40 -6.42
C ALA A 350 28.35 7.93 -5.20
N ALA A 351 27.79 8.01 -3.99
CA ALA A 351 28.47 7.55 -2.79
C ALA A 351 28.69 6.03 -2.81
N GLU A 352 29.87 5.59 -2.38
CA GLU A 352 30.25 4.17 -2.34
C GLU A 352 29.39 3.36 -1.37
N ASP A 353 29.09 3.93 -0.20
CA ASP A 353 28.22 3.35 0.81
C ASP A 353 26.91 4.14 0.91
N PRO A 354 25.79 3.61 0.38
CA PRO A 354 24.50 4.26 0.45
C PRO A 354 24.00 4.50 1.88
N LEU A 355 24.35 3.63 2.84
CA LEU A 355 23.92 3.76 4.23
C LEU A 355 24.61 4.97 4.89
N VAL A 356 25.92 5.12 4.70
CA VAL A 356 26.65 6.31 5.17
C VAL A 356 26.15 7.57 4.46
N ALA A 357 25.86 7.47 3.15
CA ALA A 357 25.36 8.59 2.38
C ALA A 357 23.99 9.08 2.89
N VAL A 358 23.05 8.17 3.17
CA VAL A 358 21.72 8.56 3.66
C VAL A 358 21.76 9.16 5.07
N GLN A 359 22.68 8.71 5.93
CA GLN A 359 22.90 9.30 7.25
C GLN A 359 23.38 10.76 7.18
N ARG A 360 24.15 11.08 6.14
CA ARG A 360 24.65 12.44 5.86
C ARG A 360 23.76 13.23 4.90
N GLY A 361 22.62 12.67 4.50
CA GLY A 361 21.71 13.28 3.55
C GLY A 361 21.15 14.63 4.00
N ALA A 362 20.26 15.16 3.18
CA ALA A 362 19.68 16.47 3.38
C ALA A 362 18.25 16.54 2.83
N ARG A 363 17.50 17.53 3.27
CA ARG A 363 16.17 17.83 2.76
C ARG A 363 16.28 18.59 1.44
N LEU A 364 15.73 18.02 0.36
CA LEU A 364 15.91 18.51 -1.01
C LEU A 364 15.56 19.99 -1.18
N ARG A 365 14.51 20.46 -0.51
CA ARG A 365 13.94 21.81 -0.63
C ARG A 365 14.23 22.68 0.60
N SER A 366 14.90 22.15 1.62
CA SER A 366 15.22 22.85 2.88
C SER A 366 16.73 22.97 3.15
N SER A 367 17.56 23.00 2.11
CA SER A 367 19.02 23.01 2.25
C SER A 367 19.68 24.12 1.41
N PRO A 368 19.57 25.39 1.84
CA PRO A 368 20.02 26.55 1.05
C PRO A 368 21.54 26.74 0.99
N ASP A 369 22.31 26.19 1.93
CA ASP A 369 23.72 26.54 2.15
C ASP A 369 24.60 25.38 2.67
N LEU A 370 24.31 24.14 2.24
CA LEU A 370 25.10 22.97 2.62
C LEU A 370 26.30 22.77 1.70
N SER A 371 27.52 22.83 2.27
CA SER A 371 28.78 22.65 1.52
C SER A 371 28.98 21.24 0.96
N ASP A 372 28.44 20.21 1.62
CA ASP A 372 28.45 18.81 1.21
C ASP A 372 27.28 18.45 0.27
N HIS A 373 26.33 19.38 0.06
CA HIS A 373 25.24 19.25 -0.89
C HIS A 373 24.95 20.56 -1.65
N PRO A 374 25.95 21.14 -2.35
CA PRO A 374 25.87 22.51 -2.88
C PRO A 374 24.81 22.66 -3.98
N ARG A 375 24.46 21.57 -4.67
CA ARG A 375 23.43 21.58 -5.72
C ARG A 375 22.01 21.79 -5.18
N LEU A 376 21.78 21.54 -3.89
CA LEU A 376 20.44 21.71 -3.28
C LEU A 376 20.04 23.17 -3.08
N ALA A 377 21.02 24.08 -2.99
CA ALA A 377 20.78 25.51 -2.81
C ALA A 377 19.86 26.10 -3.90
N ALA A 378 19.99 25.61 -5.15
CA ALA A 378 19.17 26.06 -6.28
C ALA A 378 17.68 25.68 -6.14
N PHE A 379 17.36 24.72 -5.26
CA PHE A 379 16.01 24.22 -5.02
C PHE A 379 15.47 24.60 -3.65
N ALA A 380 16.25 25.28 -2.80
CA ALA A 380 15.82 25.62 -1.47
C ALA A 380 14.67 26.65 -1.48
N ILE A 381 13.66 26.41 -0.66
CA ILE A 381 12.53 27.32 -0.40
C ILE A 381 12.82 28.27 0.77
N PRO A 382 13.37 27.82 1.92
CA PRO A 382 13.60 28.71 3.04
C PRO A 382 14.85 29.56 2.79
N HIS A 383 14.83 30.79 3.28
CA HIS A 383 16.03 31.61 3.36
C HIS A 383 17.02 30.99 4.37
N PRO A 384 18.34 31.21 4.22
CA PRO A 384 19.32 30.73 5.20
C PRO A 384 19.01 31.13 6.64
N SER A 385 18.42 32.32 6.85
CA SER A 385 18.00 32.79 8.18
C SER A 385 16.85 32.00 8.82
N GLN A 386 16.12 31.21 8.02
CA GLN A 386 15.04 30.33 8.47
C GLN A 386 15.54 28.91 8.80
N ILE A 387 16.84 28.63 8.64
CA ILE A 387 17.44 27.33 8.96
C ILE A 387 18.05 27.37 10.37
N ASP A 388 17.71 26.38 11.18
CA ASP A 388 18.37 26.15 12.47
C ASP A 388 19.56 25.20 12.32
N GLY A 389 20.71 25.77 11.92
CA GLY A 389 21.95 25.01 11.75
C GLY A 389 22.49 24.33 13.02
N SER A 390 21.91 24.61 14.21
CA SER A 390 22.29 23.92 15.46
C SER A 390 21.62 22.56 15.63
N LEU A 391 20.55 22.29 14.87
CA LEU A 391 19.81 21.03 14.91
C LEU A 391 20.35 20.04 13.87
N PRO A 392 20.15 18.73 14.08
CA PRO A 392 20.30 17.76 13.01
C PRO A 392 19.38 18.12 11.82
N ARG A 393 19.87 17.97 10.59
CA ARG A 393 19.13 18.29 9.34
C ARG A 393 17.76 17.60 9.21
N HIS A 394 17.60 16.47 9.88
CA HIS A 394 16.35 15.69 9.87
C HIS A 394 15.37 16.09 10.99
N ALA A 395 15.77 16.96 11.92
CA ALA A 395 14.91 17.45 13.01
C ALA A 395 13.66 18.15 12.47
N GLU A 396 12.56 18.07 13.21
CA GLU A 396 11.27 18.66 12.82
C GLU A 396 11.33 20.18 12.73
N ALA A 397 12.13 20.81 13.60
CA ALA A 397 12.34 22.26 13.68
C ALA A 397 13.54 22.76 12.86
N TRP A 398 14.07 21.96 11.93
CA TRP A 398 15.17 22.36 11.04
C TRP A 398 14.85 23.64 10.25
N VAL A 399 13.58 23.80 9.84
CA VAL A 399 13.06 25.00 9.18
C VAL A 399 12.15 25.75 10.15
N ARG A 400 12.38 27.05 10.29
CA ARG A 400 11.62 27.97 11.15
C ARG A 400 10.77 28.92 10.32
N ASP A 401 9.61 29.31 10.88
CA ASP A 401 8.81 30.46 10.45
C ASP A 401 8.53 30.55 8.94
N LEU A 402 7.82 29.57 8.38
CA LEU A 402 7.42 29.57 6.96
C LEU A 402 6.25 30.52 6.69
N ASP A 403 6.36 31.31 5.62
CA ASP A 403 5.23 32.10 5.11
C ASP A 403 4.29 31.26 4.21
N ALA A 404 3.12 31.82 3.91
CA ALA A 404 2.09 31.12 3.10
C ALA A 404 2.55 30.80 1.68
N ALA A 405 3.40 31.64 1.07
CA ALA A 405 3.93 31.39 -0.28
C ALA A 405 4.94 30.23 -0.28
N GLN A 406 5.77 30.14 0.77
CA GLN A 406 6.69 29.03 0.98
C GLN A 406 5.94 27.72 1.22
N VAL A 407 4.90 27.71 2.08
CA VAL A 407 4.01 26.54 2.25
C VAL A 407 3.37 26.15 0.91
N GLY A 408 2.95 27.13 0.11
CA GLY A 408 2.47 26.91 -1.26
C GLY A 408 3.51 26.24 -2.17
N ALA A 409 4.78 26.65 -2.08
CA ALA A 409 5.86 26.07 -2.87
C ALA A 409 6.19 24.62 -2.47
N TYR A 410 6.13 24.29 -1.18
CA TYR A 410 6.25 22.91 -0.68
C TYR A 410 5.08 22.03 -1.10
N GLY A 411 3.86 22.58 -1.13
CA GLY A 411 2.63 21.85 -1.40
C GLY A 411 2.41 21.42 -2.85
N LYS A 412 3.20 21.94 -3.82
CA LYS A 412 2.91 21.81 -5.25
C LYS A 412 2.56 20.40 -5.74
N LEU A 413 3.34 19.38 -5.36
CA LEU A 413 3.05 18.01 -5.81
C LEU A 413 1.86 17.39 -5.08
N LEU A 414 1.66 17.70 -3.79
CA LEU A 414 0.48 17.23 -3.06
C LEU A 414 -0.80 17.89 -3.58
N ASP A 415 -0.72 19.14 -4.02
CA ASP A 415 -1.83 19.86 -4.65
C ASP A 415 -2.31 19.15 -5.91
N VAL A 416 -1.37 18.68 -6.74
CA VAL A 416 -1.69 17.86 -7.91
C VAL A 416 -2.47 16.61 -7.54
N LEU A 417 -2.12 15.95 -6.42
CA LEU A 417 -2.82 14.77 -5.92
C LEU A 417 -4.26 15.10 -5.49
N VAL A 418 -4.42 16.19 -4.73
CA VAL A 418 -5.73 16.66 -4.24
C VAL A 418 -6.61 17.09 -5.40
N GLU A 419 -6.10 17.89 -6.33
CA GLU A 419 -6.81 18.32 -7.55
C GLU A 419 -7.26 17.12 -8.39
N ALA A 420 -6.39 16.12 -8.57
CA ALA A 420 -6.75 14.91 -9.30
C ALA A 420 -7.88 14.11 -8.62
N ALA A 421 -7.93 14.11 -7.29
CA ALA A 421 -9.05 13.54 -6.53
C ALA A 421 -10.35 14.30 -6.80
N GLU A 422 -10.30 15.63 -6.71
CA GLU A 422 -11.45 16.53 -6.86
C GLU A 422 -12.07 16.47 -8.26
N VAL A 423 -11.24 16.46 -9.31
CA VAL A 423 -11.69 16.30 -10.71
C VAL A 423 -12.47 14.99 -10.92
N ARG A 424 -12.19 13.97 -10.09
CA ARG A 424 -12.84 12.66 -10.15
C ARG A 424 -14.03 12.55 -9.18
N GLY A 425 -14.43 13.65 -8.56
CA GLY A 425 -15.58 13.72 -7.63
C GLY A 425 -15.26 13.22 -6.22
N HIS A 426 -13.98 13.03 -5.90
CA HIS A 426 -13.53 12.74 -4.54
C HIS A 426 -13.22 14.06 -3.80
N VAL A 427 -12.99 13.95 -2.50
CA VAL A 427 -12.65 15.09 -1.63
C VAL A 427 -11.31 14.80 -0.97
N ALA A 428 -10.56 15.81 -0.54
CA ALA A 428 -9.23 15.64 0.05
C ALA A 428 -9.15 14.52 1.11
N LYS A 429 -10.19 14.34 1.95
CA LYS A 429 -10.27 13.27 2.97
C LYS A 429 -10.33 11.82 2.44
N THR A 430 -10.43 11.61 1.12
CA THR A 430 -10.22 10.28 0.51
C THR A 430 -8.74 9.95 0.36
N LEU A 431 -7.87 10.95 0.48
CA LEU A 431 -6.43 10.80 0.64
C LEU A 431 -6.09 10.66 2.13
N PHE A 432 -5.05 9.89 2.42
CA PHE A 432 -4.54 9.79 3.78
C PHE A 432 -3.06 9.49 3.79
N CYS A 433 -2.34 10.20 4.64
CA CYS A 433 -0.90 10.34 4.56
C CYS A 433 -0.20 9.48 5.60
N GLU A 434 0.68 8.60 5.14
CA GLU A 434 1.53 7.82 6.02
C GLU A 434 2.69 8.65 6.56
N VAL A 435 2.38 9.55 7.50
CA VAL A 435 3.41 10.20 8.31
C VAL A 435 3.60 9.40 9.59
N LEU A 436 4.71 8.68 9.68
CA LEU A 436 5.05 7.88 10.86
C LEU A 436 5.71 8.70 11.97
N SER A 437 7.05 8.74 12.03
CA SER A 437 7.76 9.26 13.22
C SER A 437 7.91 10.77 13.14
N THR A 438 8.62 11.26 12.13
CA THR A 438 9.00 12.67 12.03
C THR A 438 7.97 13.44 11.18
N LEU A 439 7.44 14.54 11.71
CA LEU A 439 6.56 15.49 10.99
C LEU A 439 7.22 16.87 10.97
N PRO A 440 8.05 17.18 9.96
CA PRO A 440 8.67 18.49 9.82
C PRO A 440 7.63 19.59 9.59
N GLY A 441 7.90 20.81 10.06
CA GLY A 441 6.93 21.92 9.99
C GLY A 441 6.42 22.24 8.59
N GLN A 442 7.25 22.09 7.56
CA GLN A 442 6.85 22.24 6.16
C GLN A 442 5.81 21.20 5.72
N LEU A 443 5.97 19.94 6.15
CA LEU A 443 5.01 18.89 5.85
C LEU A 443 3.72 19.08 6.65
N GLU A 444 3.84 19.43 7.93
CA GLU A 444 2.69 19.74 8.78
C GLU A 444 1.83 20.85 8.19
N ALA A 445 2.44 21.97 7.79
CA ALA A 445 1.73 23.10 7.20
C ALA A 445 1.01 22.73 5.89
N VAL A 446 1.65 21.91 5.04
CA VAL A 446 1.06 21.42 3.79
C VAL A 446 -0.12 20.47 4.05
N LEU A 447 0.00 19.53 4.99
CA LEU A 447 -1.10 18.62 5.35
C LEU A 447 -2.28 19.36 5.98
N ALA A 448 -2.00 20.30 6.88
CA ALA A 448 -3.03 21.12 7.54
C ALA A 448 -3.86 21.93 6.53
N ARG A 449 -3.24 22.43 5.45
CA ARG A 449 -3.93 23.16 4.37
C ARG A 449 -5.02 22.33 3.68
N HIS A 450 -4.84 21.02 3.65
CA HIS A 450 -5.78 20.07 3.02
C HIS A 450 -6.63 19.30 4.03
N GLY A 451 -6.53 19.62 5.33
CA GLY A 451 -7.23 18.91 6.40
C GLY A 451 -6.79 17.45 6.56
N LEU A 452 -5.56 17.13 6.19
CA LEU A 452 -4.98 15.78 6.26
C LEU A 452 -4.21 15.59 7.57
N GLY A 453 -4.33 14.39 8.15
CA GLY A 453 -3.61 13.99 9.35
C GLY A 453 -2.48 13.00 9.07
N ARG A 454 -1.94 12.44 10.15
CA ARG A 454 -0.83 11.47 10.13
C ARG A 454 -1.29 10.06 10.51
N PHE A 455 -0.37 9.10 10.37
CA PHE A 455 -0.57 7.75 10.87
C PHE A 455 -0.12 7.64 12.33
N ARG A 456 -0.97 7.02 13.16
CA ARG A 456 -0.75 6.79 14.59
C ARG A 456 -0.68 5.29 14.85
N VAL A 457 0.55 4.75 14.85
CA VAL A 457 0.82 3.32 15.07
C VAL A 457 1.05 3.06 16.55
N THR A 458 0.00 2.69 17.29
CA THR A 458 -0.03 2.70 18.76
C THR A 458 0.94 1.71 19.41
N GLN A 459 1.41 0.68 18.69
CA GLN A 459 2.44 -0.20 19.23
C GLN A 459 3.84 0.44 19.31
N LYS A 460 4.06 1.57 18.63
CA LYS A 460 5.31 2.36 18.69
C LYS A 460 5.29 3.43 19.80
N ALA A 461 4.22 3.47 20.61
CA ALA A 461 4.03 4.46 21.66
C ALA A 461 5.07 4.35 22.77
N ASN A 462 5.70 5.48 23.10
CA ASN A 462 6.44 5.62 24.33
C ASN A 462 5.48 5.97 25.48
N LEU A 463 5.27 5.04 26.40
CA LEU A 463 4.33 5.24 27.51
C LEU A 463 4.86 6.19 28.60
N ASP A 464 6.16 6.46 28.61
CA ASP A 464 6.79 7.36 29.58
C ASP A 464 6.74 8.83 29.15
N ASP A 465 6.51 9.11 27.86
CA ASP A 465 6.32 10.46 27.36
C ASP A 465 4.82 10.71 27.07
N PRO A 466 4.12 11.55 27.86
CA PRO A 466 2.71 11.84 27.62
C PRO A 466 2.45 12.57 26.29
N ARG A 467 3.48 13.16 25.68
CA ARG A 467 3.39 13.88 24.40
C ARG A 467 3.71 12.99 23.20
N ASP A 468 4.08 11.72 23.40
CA ASP A 468 4.47 10.85 22.30
C ASP A 468 3.32 10.72 21.30
N VAL A 469 3.67 10.91 20.02
CA VAL A 469 2.72 10.99 18.92
C VAL A 469 1.95 9.68 18.72
N TYR A 470 2.44 8.53 19.16
CA TYR A 470 1.74 7.26 18.95
C TYR A 470 0.78 6.90 20.10
N ARG A 471 0.73 7.69 21.17
CA ARG A 471 -0.29 7.53 22.21
C ARG A 471 -1.67 7.92 21.67
N SER A 472 -2.65 7.07 21.92
CA SER A 472 -4.00 7.19 21.32
C SER A 472 -4.71 8.48 21.73
N GLU A 473 -4.44 8.99 22.92
CA GLU A 473 -4.99 10.25 23.45
C GLU A 473 -4.51 11.50 22.72
N ASN A 474 -3.39 11.40 21.98
CA ASN A 474 -2.81 12.50 21.19
C ASN A 474 -3.24 12.43 19.71
N ALA A 475 -4.14 11.51 19.35
CA ALA A 475 -4.64 11.40 17.99
C ALA A 475 -5.71 12.47 17.72
N GLU A 476 -5.61 13.12 16.56
CA GLU A 476 -6.53 14.16 16.10
C GLU A 476 -7.59 13.60 15.13
N PRO A 477 -8.73 14.27 14.91
CA PRO A 477 -9.79 13.77 14.03
C PRO A 477 -9.36 13.39 12.62
N ALA A 478 -8.38 14.11 12.05
CA ALA A 478 -7.85 13.88 10.71
C ALA A 478 -6.86 12.70 10.63
N ASP A 479 -6.38 12.20 11.78
CA ASP A 479 -5.42 11.11 11.84
C ASP A 479 -6.06 9.77 11.50
N TRP A 480 -5.19 8.85 11.07
CA TRP A 480 -5.49 7.43 10.98
C TRP A 480 -4.81 6.71 12.13
N ILE A 481 -5.55 5.89 12.87
CA ILE A 481 -5.02 5.15 14.03
C ILE A 481 -5.04 3.64 13.79
N MET A 482 -3.97 2.96 14.18
CA MET A 482 -3.81 1.52 13.99
C MET A 482 -2.92 0.93 15.08
N MET A 483 -3.09 -0.36 15.36
CA MET A 483 -2.16 -1.10 16.23
C MET A 483 -0.81 -1.28 15.56
N GLY A 484 -0.82 -1.74 14.31
CA GLY A 484 0.34 -2.01 13.47
C GLY A 484 0.04 -1.79 11.99
N THR A 485 1.09 -1.87 11.19
CA THR A 485 1.06 -1.86 9.72
C THR A 485 1.74 -3.13 9.18
N HIS A 486 1.83 -3.24 7.85
CA HIS A 486 2.52 -4.33 7.18
C HIS A 486 4.04 -4.38 7.50
N ASP A 487 4.64 -3.26 7.92
CA ASP A 487 6.06 -3.09 8.26
C ASP A 487 6.41 -3.34 9.73
N THR A 488 5.41 -3.67 10.54
CA THR A 488 5.60 -3.83 11.98
C THR A 488 5.29 -5.27 12.41
N PRO A 489 5.82 -5.71 13.57
CA PRO A 489 5.39 -6.96 14.19
C PRO A 489 3.87 -7.01 14.31
N SER A 490 3.30 -8.22 14.25
CA SER A 490 1.91 -8.37 14.68
C SER A 490 1.80 -8.11 16.17
N MET A 491 0.62 -7.67 16.62
CA MET A 491 0.36 -7.45 18.04
C MET A 491 0.48 -8.76 18.83
N TRP A 492 0.27 -9.92 18.20
CA TRP A 492 0.41 -11.24 18.81
C TRP A 492 1.86 -11.64 19.05
N GLU A 493 2.76 -11.34 18.11
CA GLU A 493 4.22 -11.46 18.30
C GLU A 493 4.68 -10.51 19.43
N LEU A 494 4.20 -9.27 19.39
CA LEU A 494 4.60 -8.24 20.32
C LEU A 494 4.09 -8.52 21.74
N ALA A 495 2.89 -9.07 21.89
CA ALA A 495 2.35 -9.53 23.17
C ALA A 495 3.26 -10.56 23.84
N ALA A 496 3.72 -11.55 23.06
CA ALA A 496 4.64 -12.58 23.54
C ALA A 496 5.99 -11.97 23.92
N THR A 497 6.49 -11.04 23.10
CA THR A 497 7.75 -10.32 23.34
C THR A 497 7.68 -9.50 24.63
N TRP A 498 6.64 -8.68 24.81
CA TRP A 498 6.47 -7.88 26.03
C TRP A 498 6.31 -8.73 27.28
N ARG A 499 5.70 -9.91 27.18
CA ARG A 499 5.63 -10.86 28.30
C ARG A 499 7.03 -11.37 28.66
N ALA A 500 7.80 -11.81 27.66
CA ALA A 500 9.16 -12.31 27.86
C ALA A 500 10.11 -11.24 28.42
N GLU A 501 9.94 -9.98 28.00
CA GLU A 501 10.75 -8.83 28.45
C GLU A 501 10.23 -8.17 29.75
N GLY A 502 9.16 -8.70 30.36
CA GLY A 502 8.57 -8.11 31.58
C GLY A 502 7.85 -6.76 31.37
N LYS A 503 7.63 -6.33 30.12
CA LYS A 503 6.97 -5.07 29.74
C LYS A 503 5.44 -5.15 29.73
N LEU A 504 4.87 -6.35 29.79
CA LEU A 504 3.42 -6.56 29.68
C LEU A 504 2.62 -5.87 30.82
N ALA A 505 3.15 -5.83 32.04
CA ALA A 505 2.45 -5.21 33.17
C ALA A 505 2.28 -3.69 32.98
N ALA A 506 3.30 -3.00 32.48
CA ALA A 506 3.21 -1.58 32.17
C ALA A 506 2.15 -1.31 31.08
N GLN A 507 2.08 -2.16 30.05
CA GLN A 507 1.05 -2.09 29.01
C GLN A 507 -0.35 -2.31 29.59
N ALA A 508 -0.52 -3.32 30.44
CA ALA A 508 -1.79 -3.64 31.08
C ALA A 508 -2.30 -2.49 31.97
N SER A 509 -1.43 -1.91 32.80
CA SER A 509 -1.75 -0.78 33.66
C SER A 509 -2.08 0.49 32.87
N TYR A 510 -1.35 0.76 31.78
CA TYR A 510 -1.66 1.84 30.86
C TYR A 510 -3.04 1.68 30.23
N LEU A 511 -3.36 0.50 29.69
CA LEU A 511 -4.65 0.22 29.05
C LEU A 511 -5.81 0.29 30.06
N ALA A 512 -5.65 -0.27 31.26
CA ALA A 512 -6.65 -0.21 32.31
C ALA A 512 -6.99 1.24 32.72
N ARG A 513 -5.98 2.11 32.82
CA ARG A 513 -6.20 3.55 33.05
C ARG A 513 -6.86 4.23 31.85
N ARG A 514 -6.34 4.02 30.63
CA ARG A 514 -6.86 4.67 29.41
C ARG A 514 -8.31 4.32 29.13
N LEU A 515 -8.69 3.08 29.39
CA LEU A 515 -10.04 2.57 29.14
C LEU A 515 -10.96 2.67 30.37
N GLY A 516 -10.48 3.24 31.49
CA GLY A 516 -11.29 3.42 32.71
C GLY A 516 -11.74 2.09 33.35
N ALA A 517 -11.00 1.01 33.16
CA ALA A 517 -11.39 -0.35 33.54
C ALA A 517 -10.30 -1.04 34.39
N PRO A 518 -10.26 -0.85 35.72
CA PRO A 518 -9.21 -1.42 36.57
C PRO A 518 -9.08 -2.96 36.49
N ALA A 519 -10.21 -3.66 36.33
CA ALA A 519 -10.20 -5.13 36.18
C ALA A 519 -9.53 -5.61 34.88
N LEU A 520 -9.35 -4.73 33.89
CA LEU A 520 -8.72 -5.05 32.62
C LEU A 520 -7.25 -5.42 32.79
N GLU A 521 -6.56 -4.84 33.78
CA GLU A 521 -5.13 -5.10 34.01
C GLU A 521 -4.86 -6.60 34.26
N ALA A 522 -5.62 -7.20 35.18
CA ALA A 522 -5.52 -8.62 35.48
C ALA A 522 -5.96 -9.51 34.30
N ALA A 523 -6.92 -9.06 33.48
CA ALA A 523 -7.38 -9.80 32.31
C ALA A 523 -6.31 -9.84 31.21
N VAL A 524 -5.72 -8.68 30.89
CA VAL A 524 -4.63 -8.52 29.91
C VAL A 524 -3.39 -9.35 30.27
N LEU A 525 -3.05 -9.41 31.56
CA LEU A 525 -1.91 -10.20 32.02
C LEU A 525 -2.10 -11.71 31.80
N ARG A 526 -3.34 -12.20 31.88
CA ARG A 526 -3.68 -13.62 31.70
C ARG A 526 -3.83 -13.99 30.23
N ASP A 527 -4.58 -13.19 29.48
CA ASP A 527 -5.05 -13.53 28.14
C ASP A 527 -4.45 -12.59 27.06
N PRO A 528 -3.62 -13.10 26.14
CA PRO A 528 -3.09 -12.31 25.03
C PRO A 528 -4.20 -11.78 24.11
N GLY A 529 -5.31 -12.50 23.92
CA GLY A 529 -6.45 -12.02 23.13
C GLY A 529 -7.07 -10.75 23.73
N MET A 530 -7.18 -10.70 25.06
CA MET A 530 -7.62 -9.51 25.78
C MET A 530 -6.64 -8.33 25.61
N LEU A 531 -5.32 -8.56 25.57
CA LEU A 531 -4.36 -7.49 25.27
C LEU A 531 -4.62 -6.90 23.88
N VAL A 532 -4.76 -7.73 22.85
CA VAL A 532 -4.98 -7.27 21.48
C VAL A 532 -6.33 -6.54 21.38
N ALA A 533 -7.39 -7.07 21.98
CA ALA A 533 -8.70 -6.42 22.04
C ALA A 533 -8.62 -5.06 22.76
N ALA A 534 -7.89 -4.96 23.87
CA ALA A 534 -7.70 -3.72 24.61
C ALA A 534 -6.85 -2.69 23.83
N LYS A 535 -5.84 -3.14 23.07
CA LYS A 535 -5.05 -2.26 22.20
C LYS A 535 -5.88 -1.68 21.07
N LEU A 536 -6.74 -2.49 20.46
CA LEU A 536 -7.69 -1.99 19.46
C LEU A 536 -8.75 -1.09 20.10
N ALA A 537 -9.23 -1.43 21.31
CA ALA A 537 -10.17 -0.59 22.04
C ALA A 537 -9.60 0.80 22.36
N ASP A 538 -8.34 0.88 22.78
CA ASP A 538 -7.63 2.14 23.03
C ASP A 538 -7.55 2.99 21.75
N ALA A 539 -7.21 2.36 20.62
CA ALA A 539 -7.23 3.02 19.32
C ALA A 539 -8.65 3.50 18.93
N LEU A 540 -9.67 2.67 19.13
CA LEU A 540 -11.06 3.00 18.84
C LEU A 540 -11.66 4.03 19.81
N ALA A 541 -11.11 4.18 21.01
CA ALA A 541 -11.54 5.20 21.96
C ALA A 541 -10.94 6.59 21.68
N SER A 542 -9.88 6.69 20.87
CA SER A 542 -9.22 7.96 20.47
C SER A 542 -10.15 8.92 19.70
N ASN A 543 -9.67 10.15 19.43
CA ASN A 543 -10.41 11.13 18.63
C ASN A 543 -10.25 10.96 17.11
N ALA A 544 -9.35 10.09 16.64
CA ALA A 544 -9.18 9.81 15.21
C ALA A 544 -10.47 9.26 14.59
N ARG A 545 -10.93 9.81 13.46
CA ARG A 545 -12.17 9.34 12.81
C ARG A 545 -11.96 8.09 11.96
N SER A 546 -10.71 7.75 11.66
CA SER A 546 -10.35 6.61 10.83
C SER A 546 -9.47 5.64 11.62
N ALA A 547 -9.83 4.37 11.62
CA ALA A 547 -9.03 3.30 12.19
C ALA A 547 -8.67 2.26 11.12
N MET A 548 -7.53 1.61 11.28
CA MET A 548 -7.05 0.56 10.39
C MET A 548 -6.55 -0.64 11.19
N LEU A 549 -6.82 -1.84 10.68
CA LEU A 549 -6.33 -3.10 11.20
C LEU A 549 -5.61 -3.86 10.07
N PHE A 550 -4.42 -4.38 10.35
CA PHE A 550 -3.74 -5.27 9.41
C PHE A 550 -4.24 -6.71 9.58
N PHE A 551 -4.45 -7.45 8.49
CA PHE A 551 -5.13 -8.76 8.52
C PHE A 551 -4.47 -9.78 9.46
N ALA A 552 -3.15 -9.72 9.64
CA ALA A 552 -2.42 -10.64 10.52
C ALA A 552 -2.94 -10.56 11.97
N ASP A 553 -3.23 -9.35 12.45
CA ASP A 553 -3.78 -9.15 13.80
C ASP A 553 -5.21 -9.68 13.93
N LEU A 554 -6.01 -9.61 12.86
CA LEU A 554 -7.35 -10.18 12.85
C LEU A 554 -7.33 -11.70 13.09
N PHE A 555 -6.38 -12.39 12.45
CA PHE A 555 -6.30 -13.85 12.45
C PHE A 555 -5.41 -14.46 13.54
N GLY A 556 -4.80 -13.65 14.41
CA GLY A 556 -3.95 -14.22 15.46
C GLY A 556 -2.53 -14.57 15.02
N LEU A 557 -2.11 -14.12 13.84
CA LEU A 557 -0.82 -14.53 13.26
C LEU A 557 0.33 -13.91 14.04
N ARG A 558 1.39 -14.68 14.29
CA ARG A 558 2.60 -14.23 15.01
C ARG A 558 3.75 -13.93 14.06
N GLU A 559 3.61 -14.33 12.80
CA GLU A 559 4.58 -14.14 11.76
C GLU A 559 4.56 -12.70 11.26
N ARG A 560 5.75 -12.17 10.96
CA ARG A 560 5.87 -10.86 10.31
C ARG A 560 5.51 -10.96 8.84
N TYR A 561 4.83 -9.93 8.36
CA TYR A 561 4.53 -9.79 6.94
C TYR A 561 5.69 -9.17 6.16
N ASN A 562 6.32 -8.13 6.71
CA ASN A 562 7.54 -7.54 6.18
C ASN A 562 8.50 -7.16 7.32
N VAL A 563 9.80 -7.29 7.08
CA VAL A 563 10.87 -6.73 7.93
C VAL A 563 11.61 -5.66 7.12
N PRO A 564 11.36 -4.37 7.38
CA PRO A 564 12.00 -3.28 6.67
C PRO A 564 13.53 -3.38 6.66
N GLY A 565 14.15 -3.05 5.53
CA GLY A 565 15.60 -3.12 5.35
C GLY A 565 16.16 -4.53 5.07
N THR A 566 15.30 -5.54 4.87
CA THR A 566 15.73 -6.91 4.54
C THR A 566 15.16 -7.38 3.21
N ILE A 567 15.92 -8.23 2.51
CA ILE A 567 15.47 -8.95 1.31
C ILE A 567 15.37 -10.43 1.68
N SER A 568 14.17 -10.99 1.69
CA SER A 568 13.90 -12.37 2.08
C SER A 568 12.66 -12.90 1.38
N ASP A 569 12.64 -14.20 1.06
CA ASP A 569 11.46 -14.90 0.54
C ASP A 569 10.29 -14.91 1.56
N ASP A 570 10.57 -14.64 2.84
CA ASP A 570 9.52 -14.49 3.86
C ASP A 570 8.77 -13.16 3.77
N ASN A 571 9.40 -12.10 3.26
CA ASN A 571 8.73 -10.80 3.13
C ASN A 571 7.62 -10.88 2.08
N TRP A 572 6.52 -10.17 2.33
CA TRP A 572 5.39 -10.07 1.39
C TRP A 572 4.70 -11.40 1.09
N SER A 573 4.95 -12.43 1.91
CA SER A 573 4.49 -13.80 1.62
C SER A 573 3.37 -14.28 2.54
N LEU A 574 3.22 -13.76 3.77
CA LEU A 574 2.26 -14.28 4.74
C LEU A 574 0.81 -14.19 4.22
N ARG A 575 0.03 -15.27 4.43
CA ARG A 575 -1.34 -15.43 3.90
C ARG A 575 -2.39 -15.59 4.99
N VAL A 576 -3.64 -15.27 4.64
CA VAL A 576 -4.81 -15.68 5.40
C VAL A 576 -4.79 -17.22 5.53
N PRO A 577 -4.98 -17.78 6.75
CA PRO A 577 -4.90 -19.22 6.96
C PRO A 577 -5.82 -20.05 6.06
N GLU A 578 -5.39 -21.25 5.70
CA GLU A 578 -6.28 -22.24 5.08
C GLU A 578 -7.43 -22.58 6.05
N GLY A 579 -8.66 -22.76 5.54
CA GLY A 579 -9.83 -23.04 6.38
C GLY A 579 -10.30 -21.86 7.25
N TRP A 580 -9.86 -20.63 6.95
CA TRP A 580 -10.14 -19.41 7.73
C TRP A 580 -11.63 -19.19 8.09
N GLU A 581 -12.57 -19.61 7.23
CA GLU A 581 -14.01 -19.35 7.40
C GLU A 581 -14.58 -19.91 8.70
N THR A 582 -14.08 -21.08 9.14
CA THR A 582 -14.45 -21.69 10.42
C THR A 582 -13.34 -21.49 11.45
N GLY A 583 -12.07 -21.58 11.02
CA GLY A 583 -10.90 -21.46 11.88
C GLY A 583 -10.84 -20.14 12.65
N TYR A 584 -11.25 -19.03 12.04
CA TYR A 584 -11.31 -17.73 12.72
C TYR A 584 -12.23 -17.74 13.95
N PHE A 585 -13.46 -18.24 13.81
CA PHE A 585 -14.42 -18.22 14.92
C PHE A 585 -14.04 -19.20 16.04
N GLU A 586 -13.39 -20.32 15.68
CA GLU A 586 -12.82 -21.24 16.65
C GLU A 586 -11.65 -20.61 17.42
N ALA A 587 -10.72 -19.97 16.72
CA ALA A 587 -9.60 -19.25 17.33
C ALA A 587 -10.10 -18.09 18.20
N ARG A 588 -11.10 -17.34 17.74
CA ARG A 588 -11.75 -16.26 18.51
C ARG A 588 -12.31 -16.77 19.85
N ARG A 589 -13.00 -17.93 19.85
CA ARG A 589 -13.51 -18.55 21.09
C ARG A 589 -12.41 -18.98 22.07
N ARG A 590 -11.22 -19.27 21.57
CA ARG A 590 -10.03 -19.63 22.38
C ARG A 590 -9.19 -18.41 22.80
N GLY A 591 -9.55 -17.19 22.37
CA GLY A 591 -8.74 -15.99 22.59
C GLY A 591 -7.47 -15.94 21.71
N GLU A 592 -7.45 -16.68 20.61
CA GLU A 592 -6.32 -16.82 19.68
C GLU A 592 -6.52 -16.02 18.38
N ALA A 593 -7.66 -15.36 18.21
CA ALA A 593 -7.92 -14.41 17.13
C ALA A 593 -8.62 -13.17 17.72
N LEU A 594 -8.54 -12.05 17.03
CA LEU A 594 -9.10 -10.79 17.53
C LEU A 594 -10.64 -10.87 17.59
N ASP A 595 -11.22 -10.58 18.76
CA ASP A 595 -12.65 -10.33 18.87
C ASP A 595 -12.94 -8.83 18.76
N LEU A 596 -13.35 -8.37 17.58
CA LEU A 596 -13.69 -6.98 17.32
C LEU A 596 -14.85 -6.49 18.22
N ARG A 597 -15.79 -7.36 18.59
CA ARG A 597 -16.92 -7.00 19.46
C ARG A 597 -16.43 -6.66 20.85
N GLN A 598 -15.47 -7.43 21.36
CA GLN A 598 -14.84 -7.18 22.65
C GLN A 598 -14.09 -5.85 22.64
N ALA A 599 -13.34 -5.56 21.57
CA ALA A 599 -12.65 -4.28 21.42
C ALA A 599 -13.64 -3.09 21.37
N LEU A 600 -14.71 -3.20 20.59
CA LEU A 600 -15.77 -2.17 20.50
C LEU A 600 -16.48 -1.96 21.84
N ALA A 601 -16.83 -3.04 22.55
CA ALA A 601 -17.46 -2.95 23.86
C ALA A 601 -16.55 -2.26 24.88
N LEU A 602 -15.26 -2.58 24.92
CA LEU A 602 -14.29 -1.90 25.78
C LEU A 602 -14.17 -0.40 25.44
N ALA A 603 -14.11 -0.05 24.15
CA ALA A 603 -14.02 1.34 23.70
C ALA A 603 -15.27 2.16 24.05
N LEU A 604 -16.47 1.57 23.91
CA LEU A 604 -17.73 2.20 24.30
C LEU A 604 -17.78 2.48 25.81
N ARG A 605 -17.37 1.52 26.65
CA ARG A 605 -17.29 1.70 28.10
C ARG A 605 -16.30 2.79 28.51
N ALA A 606 -15.16 2.86 27.82
CA ALA A 606 -14.19 3.92 28.04
C ALA A 606 -14.78 5.30 27.76
N ARG A 607 -15.57 5.45 26.68
CA ARG A 607 -16.30 6.70 26.37
C ARG A 607 -17.48 6.96 27.32
N ALA A 608 -18.08 5.93 27.89
CA ALA A 608 -19.20 6.03 28.83
C ALA A 608 -18.79 6.39 30.25
N SER A 609 -17.49 6.40 30.59
CA SER A 609 -17.00 6.70 31.94
C SER A 609 -17.48 8.07 32.43
N GLY A 610 -18.57 8.09 33.21
CA GLY A 610 -19.24 9.29 33.73
C GLY A 610 -20.66 9.57 33.18
N ALA A 611 -21.16 8.80 32.21
CA ALA A 611 -22.49 8.94 31.62
C ALA A 611 -23.24 7.59 31.58
N ALA A 612 -24.42 7.53 32.20
CA ALA A 612 -25.36 6.42 32.02
C ALA A 612 -26.13 6.59 30.71
N GLY A 613 -26.28 5.55 29.89
CA GLY A 613 -27.07 5.61 28.65
C GLY A 613 -26.71 4.56 27.59
N ASP A 614 -27.08 4.85 26.34
CA ASP A 614 -27.05 3.95 25.17
C ASP A 614 -25.70 3.24 24.94
N LEU A 615 -24.58 3.86 25.33
CA LEU A 615 -23.23 3.30 25.17
C LEU A 615 -23.01 2.01 25.99
N GLU A 616 -23.39 2.00 27.26
CA GLU A 616 -23.20 0.81 28.13
C GLU A 616 -24.15 -0.32 27.70
N THR A 617 -25.39 0.02 27.33
CA THR A 617 -26.36 -0.94 26.80
C THR A 617 -25.83 -1.62 25.54
N LEU A 618 -25.27 -0.84 24.60
CA LEU A 618 -24.69 -1.39 23.39
C LEU A 618 -23.44 -2.23 23.68
N ALA A 619 -22.57 -1.79 24.59
CA ALA A 619 -21.41 -2.55 25.01
C ALA A 619 -21.79 -3.91 25.63
N ALA A 620 -22.85 -3.95 26.45
CA ALA A 620 -23.39 -5.17 27.02
C ALA A 620 -23.94 -6.12 25.93
N ARG A 621 -24.68 -5.59 24.96
CA ARG A 621 -25.20 -6.38 23.82
C ARG A 621 -24.08 -6.99 22.97
N LEU A 622 -23.05 -6.22 22.64
CA LEU A 622 -21.87 -6.71 21.93
C LEU A 622 -21.16 -7.84 22.71
N SER A 623 -21.04 -7.67 24.02
CA SER A 623 -20.40 -8.66 24.91
C SER A 623 -21.21 -9.95 25.06
N ALA A 624 -22.53 -9.91 24.79
CA ALA A 624 -23.43 -11.04 24.92
C ALA A 624 -23.56 -11.88 23.64
N LEU A 625 -22.98 -11.44 22.51
CA LEU A 625 -23.00 -12.19 21.27
C LEU A 625 -22.12 -13.46 21.36
N PRO A 626 -22.55 -14.60 20.76
CA PRO A 626 -21.88 -15.89 20.88
C PRO A 626 -20.55 -16.02 20.14
#